data_AF-A0A2G7GYK8-F1
#
_entry.id   AF-A0A2G7GYK8-F1
#
_cell.length_a   1.000
_cell.length_b   1.000
_cell.length_c   1.000
_cell.angle_alpha   90.00
_cell.angle_beta   90.00
_cell.angle_gamma   90.00
#
_symmetry.space_group_name_H-M   'P 1'
#
loop_
_entity.id
_entity.type
_entity.pdbx_description
1 polymer ?
#
loop_
_entity_poly.entity_id
_entity_poly.type
_entity_poly.pdbx_seq_one_letter_code
_entity_poly.pdbx_strand_id
1 'polypeptide(L)'
;MTGPLLSTSPLLPDLSGWAVQAACPERLAGAAGLLLPHDGLPVADVRAHPERWETLALVTGALRRGVPVLAWGSGAALLGRALGAAVTATDGAAPDWSALPRGAQAHAWTAGQPTHWTLDRAVAWADPELPPPVLTSFLAALPGWSDRRPGSPLESVGGAAAVREVVTAFYARARADALLGPVFAAHVADWPAHLDRVTDFWVTLLGGEPGRAAWRGNLNSAHAGLGVRAAHLGRWLALWDETAREVLPADAAALLSARAAVMGERLGRVAGAGGGTSQAGGA
;
A
#
# COMPACT_ATOMS: atom_id res chain seq x y z
N MET A 1 3.76 10.85 19.11
CA MET A 1 3.51 9.72 20.03
C MET A 1 3.68 8.45 19.21
N THR A 2 4.49 7.50 19.67
CA THR A 2 4.61 6.17 19.05
C THR A 2 3.28 5.45 19.19
N GLY A 3 2.74 4.89 18.11
CA GLY A 3 1.50 4.10 18.16
C GLY A 3 1.67 2.76 18.89
N PRO A 4 0.64 1.90 18.90
CA PRO A 4 0.70 0.63 19.60
C PRO A 4 1.65 -0.36 18.90
N LEU A 5 2.10 -1.37 19.65
CA LEU A 5 2.60 -2.61 19.05
C LEU A 5 1.43 -3.39 18.47
N LEU A 6 1.66 -4.03 17.33
CA LEU A 6 0.72 -4.98 16.74
C LEU A 6 1.23 -6.39 16.98
N SER A 7 0.34 -7.35 17.22
CA SER A 7 0.70 -8.76 17.34
C SER A 7 -0.26 -9.67 16.57
N THR A 8 0.28 -10.72 15.96
CA THR A 8 -0.52 -11.78 15.33
C THR A 8 -1.09 -12.79 16.33
N SER A 9 -0.67 -12.74 17.60
CA SER A 9 -1.17 -13.60 18.68
C SER A 9 -1.37 -12.80 19.98
N PRO A 10 -2.40 -13.12 20.78
CA PRO A 10 -2.58 -12.52 22.10
C PRO A 10 -1.60 -13.10 23.14
N LEU A 11 -0.97 -14.24 22.86
CA LEU A 11 0.00 -14.89 23.75
C LEU A 11 1.35 -14.19 23.62
N LEU A 12 1.67 -13.33 24.59
CA LEU A 12 2.84 -12.47 24.54
C LEU A 12 3.62 -12.51 25.85
N PRO A 13 4.94 -12.32 25.80
CA PRO A 13 5.74 -12.02 26.98
C PRO A 13 5.32 -10.67 27.59
N ASP A 14 5.88 -10.32 28.75
CA ASP A 14 5.69 -8.97 29.29
C ASP A 14 6.30 -7.92 28.35
N LEU A 15 5.47 -6.93 27.98
CA LEU A 15 5.82 -5.82 27.10
C LEU A 15 5.81 -4.48 27.82
N SER A 16 5.78 -4.50 29.16
CA SER A 16 5.88 -3.38 30.11
C SER A 16 5.93 -1.98 29.47
N GLY A 17 4.78 -1.29 29.50
CA GLY A 17 4.62 0.09 29.03
C GLY A 17 4.17 0.25 27.57
N TRP A 18 4.10 -0.83 26.79
CA TRP A 18 3.56 -0.79 25.42
C TRP A 18 2.09 -1.21 25.36
N ALA A 19 1.26 -0.38 24.73
CA ALA A 19 -0.06 -0.79 24.30
C ALA A 19 0.05 -1.79 23.14
N VAL A 20 -0.72 -2.86 23.19
CA VAL A 20 -0.73 -3.91 22.16
C VAL A 20 -2.12 -4.05 21.55
N GLN A 21 -2.18 -4.19 20.25
CA GLN A 21 -3.41 -4.46 19.51
C GLN A 21 -3.24 -5.66 18.58
N ALA A 22 -4.36 -6.30 18.26
CA ALA A 22 -4.37 -7.32 17.21
C ALA A 22 -3.89 -6.71 15.89
N ALA A 23 -2.96 -7.41 15.23
CA ALA A 23 -2.40 -6.97 13.97
C ALA A 23 -3.42 -7.11 12.84
N CYS A 24 -3.56 -6.04 12.06
CA CYS A 24 -4.30 -6.05 10.80
C CYS A 24 -3.66 -5.04 9.84
N PRO A 25 -3.82 -5.20 8.51
CA PRO A 25 -3.19 -4.35 7.51
C PRO A 25 -3.47 -2.85 7.71
N GLU A 26 -4.67 -2.52 8.18
CA GLU A 26 -5.16 -1.14 8.36
C GLU A 26 -4.41 -0.40 9.46
N ARG A 27 -3.90 -1.12 10.47
CA ARG A 27 -3.21 -0.53 11.61
C ARG A 27 -1.71 -0.35 11.39
N LEU A 28 -1.14 -0.94 10.33
CA LEU A 28 0.30 -0.91 10.06
C LEU A 28 0.85 0.52 9.94
N ALA A 29 0.09 1.43 9.32
CA ALA A 29 0.53 2.81 9.11
C ALA A 29 0.82 3.55 10.42
N GLY A 30 0.06 3.25 11.48
CA GLY A 30 0.22 3.85 12.81
C GLY A 30 1.02 3.02 13.81
N ALA A 31 1.46 1.80 13.44
CA ALA A 31 2.10 0.89 14.38
C ALA A 31 3.50 1.35 14.81
N ALA A 32 3.86 1.14 16.08
CA ALA A 32 5.24 1.27 16.54
C ALA A 32 6.12 0.11 16.06
N GLY A 33 5.56 -1.09 16.02
CA GLY A 33 6.21 -2.32 15.57
C GLY A 33 5.21 -3.45 15.42
N LEU A 34 5.62 -4.52 14.75
CA LEU A 34 4.88 -5.76 14.57
C LEU A 34 5.60 -6.89 15.29
N LEU A 35 4.89 -7.58 16.18
CA LEU A 35 5.31 -8.81 16.82
C LEU A 35 4.72 -9.99 16.03
N LEU A 36 5.56 -10.97 15.73
CA LEU A 36 5.20 -12.22 15.07
C LEU A 36 5.55 -13.41 15.98
N PRO A 37 4.69 -13.73 16.97
CA PRO A 37 4.93 -14.84 17.87
C PRO A 37 4.94 -16.19 17.18
N HIS A 38 5.56 -17.17 17.83
CA HIS A 38 5.34 -18.57 17.49
C HIS A 38 3.88 -18.97 17.69
N ASP A 39 3.32 -19.67 16.71
CA ASP A 39 1.92 -20.14 16.68
C ASP A 39 1.77 -21.63 16.32
N GLY A 40 2.90 -22.34 16.17
CA GLY A 40 2.93 -23.78 15.86
C GLY A 40 2.53 -24.16 14.43
N LEU A 41 2.03 -23.24 13.60
CA LEU A 41 1.57 -23.60 12.26
C LEU A 41 2.75 -23.81 11.29
N PRO A 42 2.65 -24.71 10.30
CA PRO A 42 3.68 -24.88 9.27
C PRO A 42 3.91 -23.60 8.45
N VAL A 43 5.13 -23.44 7.94
CA VAL A 43 5.52 -22.30 7.09
C VAL A 43 6.07 -22.77 5.74
N ALA A 44 6.70 -23.94 5.66
CA ALA A 44 7.23 -24.46 4.39
C ALA A 44 6.13 -24.59 3.32
N ASP A 45 4.93 -25.05 3.71
CA ASP A 45 3.80 -25.25 2.79
C ASP A 45 2.72 -24.16 2.86
N VAL A 46 3.11 -22.87 2.96
CA VAL A 46 2.14 -21.73 2.97
C VAL A 46 1.04 -21.83 1.91
N ARG A 47 1.27 -22.48 0.75
CA ARG A 47 0.25 -22.63 -0.29
C ARG A 47 -0.97 -23.44 0.17
N ALA A 48 -0.76 -24.41 1.04
CA ALA A 48 -1.82 -25.24 1.61
C ALA A 48 -2.53 -24.58 2.81
N HIS A 49 -2.05 -23.42 3.28
CA HIS A 49 -2.49 -22.77 4.52
C HIS A 49 -2.99 -21.33 4.25
N PRO A 50 -4.29 -21.11 4.00
CA PRO A 50 -4.86 -19.78 3.77
C PRO A 50 -4.51 -18.73 4.84
N GLU A 51 -4.51 -19.13 6.11
CA GLU A 51 -4.13 -18.31 7.26
C GLU A 51 -2.68 -17.79 7.19
N ARG A 52 -1.80 -18.54 6.51
CA ARG A 52 -0.43 -18.11 6.27
C ARG A 52 -0.32 -17.04 5.19
N TRP A 53 -1.21 -17.01 4.21
CA TRP A 53 -1.22 -15.96 3.19
C TRP A 53 -1.57 -14.60 3.78
N GLU A 54 -2.57 -14.55 4.66
CA GLU A 54 -2.97 -13.31 5.33
C GLU A 54 -1.82 -12.75 6.19
N THR A 55 -1.19 -13.63 6.97
CA THR A 55 -0.05 -13.24 7.80
C THR A 55 1.15 -12.81 6.94
N LEU A 56 1.44 -13.51 5.83
CA LEU A 56 2.51 -13.13 4.90
C LEU A 56 2.25 -11.76 4.26
N ALA A 57 1.00 -11.47 3.88
CA ALA A 57 0.60 -10.17 3.34
C ALA A 57 0.77 -9.05 4.38
N LEU A 58 0.41 -9.31 5.64
CA LEU A 58 0.61 -8.40 6.77
C LEU A 58 2.10 -8.10 6.99
N VAL A 59 2.95 -9.13 7.09
CA VAL A 59 4.41 -8.99 7.29
C VAL A 59 5.04 -8.22 6.14
N THR A 60 4.72 -8.57 4.89
CA THR A 60 5.22 -7.86 3.71
C THR A 60 4.77 -6.40 3.72
N GLY A 61 3.53 -6.13 4.15
CA GLY A 61 3.01 -4.79 4.32
C GLY A 61 3.76 -3.97 5.39
N ALA A 62 4.16 -4.60 6.49
CA ALA A 62 4.95 -4.01 7.55
C ALA A 62 6.36 -3.64 7.06
N LEU A 63 7.04 -4.60 6.40
CA LEU A 63 8.37 -4.42 5.84
C LEU A 63 8.42 -3.28 4.81
N ARG A 64 7.44 -3.21 3.89
CA ARG A 64 7.35 -2.11 2.90
C ARG A 64 7.22 -0.74 3.54
N ARG A 65 6.52 -0.65 4.69
CA ARG A 65 6.33 0.60 5.44
C ARG A 65 7.49 0.94 6.37
N GLY A 66 8.50 0.06 6.45
CA GLY A 66 9.60 0.18 7.41
C GLY A 66 9.13 0.04 8.86
N VAL A 67 7.99 -0.62 9.10
CA VAL A 67 7.53 -0.96 10.44
C VAL A 67 8.50 -2.00 11.02
N PRO A 68 9.10 -1.74 12.20
CA PRO A 68 9.95 -2.72 12.87
C PRO A 68 9.23 -4.04 13.11
N VAL A 69 9.90 -5.16 12.87
CA VAL A 69 9.31 -6.50 13.06
C VAL A 69 10.19 -7.32 14.00
N LEU A 70 9.60 -7.88 15.05
CA LEU A 70 10.23 -8.91 15.89
C LEU A 70 9.44 -10.21 15.71
N ALA A 71 10.12 -11.27 15.29
CA ALA A 71 9.49 -12.55 15.03
C ALA A 71 10.23 -13.69 15.72
N TRP A 72 9.50 -14.71 16.18
CA TRP A 72 10.13 -15.90 16.76
C TRP A 72 9.41 -17.22 16.45
N GLY A 73 10.14 -18.33 16.55
CA GLY A 73 9.64 -19.65 16.16
C GLY A 73 9.17 -19.70 14.71
N SER A 74 7.96 -20.23 14.51
CA SER A 74 7.26 -20.19 13.21
C SER A 74 7.10 -18.77 12.65
N GLY A 75 6.98 -17.75 13.50
CA GLY A 75 6.97 -16.35 13.07
C GLY A 75 8.30 -15.93 12.43
N ALA A 76 9.44 -16.37 12.98
CA ALA A 76 10.76 -16.09 12.41
C ALA A 76 10.94 -16.73 11.03
N ALA A 77 10.47 -17.96 10.85
CA ALA A 77 10.49 -18.61 9.54
C ALA A 77 9.60 -17.88 8.52
N LEU A 78 8.42 -17.41 8.95
CA LEU A 78 7.52 -16.65 8.08
C LEU A 78 8.11 -15.29 7.68
N LEU A 79 8.78 -14.61 8.62
CA LEU A 79 9.52 -13.37 8.34
C LEU A 79 10.66 -13.64 7.35
N GLY A 80 11.43 -14.71 7.53
CA GLY A 80 12.46 -15.12 6.58
C GLY A 80 11.89 -15.37 5.17
N ARG A 81 10.75 -16.07 5.08
CA ARG A 81 10.03 -16.28 3.80
C ARG A 81 9.57 -14.97 3.17
N ALA A 82 9.05 -14.03 3.95
CA ALA A 82 8.64 -12.70 3.46
C ALA A 82 9.83 -11.91 2.86
N LEU A 83 11.03 -12.15 3.37
CA LEU A 83 12.30 -11.60 2.87
C LEU A 83 12.95 -12.46 1.76
N GLY A 84 12.25 -13.49 1.28
CA GLY A 84 12.69 -14.34 0.17
C GLY A 84 13.66 -15.46 0.54
N ALA A 85 13.84 -15.76 1.83
CA ALA A 85 14.62 -16.92 2.26
C ALA A 85 13.86 -18.24 2.01
N ALA A 86 14.62 -19.30 1.73
CA ALA A 86 14.08 -20.66 1.71
C ALA A 86 13.64 -21.07 3.11
N VAL A 87 12.57 -21.86 3.21
CA VAL A 87 12.07 -22.42 4.48
C VAL A 87 12.17 -23.93 4.40
N THR A 88 12.81 -24.52 5.40
CA THR A 88 12.94 -25.97 5.56
C THR A 88 11.88 -26.45 6.55
N ALA A 89 11.06 -27.39 6.10
CA ALA A 89 10.07 -28.05 6.94
C ALA A 89 10.77 -28.88 8.02
N THR A 90 10.18 -28.94 9.20
CA THR A 90 10.55 -29.91 10.22
C THR A 90 9.44 -30.93 10.42
N ASP A 91 9.76 -32.02 11.08
CA ASP A 91 8.91 -33.19 11.31
C ASP A 91 7.74 -32.90 12.28
N GLY A 92 7.46 -31.63 12.58
CA GLY A 92 6.47 -31.16 13.56
C GLY A 92 6.95 -31.13 15.01
N ALA A 93 8.16 -31.63 15.29
CA ALA A 93 8.77 -31.59 16.63
C ALA A 93 9.44 -30.24 16.97
N ALA A 94 9.70 -29.42 15.97
CA ALA A 94 10.30 -28.09 16.06
C ALA A 94 9.51 -27.13 15.15
N PRO A 95 9.67 -25.81 15.27
CA PRO A 95 9.17 -24.91 14.23
C PRO A 95 9.95 -25.13 12.93
N ASP A 96 9.33 -24.84 11.79
CA ASP A 96 10.04 -24.68 10.52
C ASP A 96 11.10 -23.58 10.62
N TRP A 97 12.15 -23.68 9.82
CA TRP A 97 13.28 -22.74 9.86
C TRP A 97 13.46 -22.04 8.52
N SER A 98 13.77 -20.74 8.55
CA SER A 98 14.25 -20.04 7.36
C SER A 98 15.78 -20.11 7.26
N ALA A 99 16.29 -20.26 6.05
CA ALA A 99 17.66 -19.89 5.74
C ALA A 99 17.90 -18.40 6.06
N LEU A 100 19.17 -18.00 6.18
CA LEU A 100 19.50 -16.59 6.41
C LEU A 100 19.08 -15.74 5.20
N PRO A 101 18.23 -14.71 5.35
CA PRO A 101 17.88 -13.83 4.24
C PRO A 101 19.10 -13.13 3.66
N ARG A 102 19.09 -12.81 2.36
CA ARG A 102 20.21 -12.11 1.73
C ARG A 102 20.43 -10.74 2.39
N GLY A 103 21.67 -10.44 2.75
CA GLY A 103 22.06 -9.20 3.40
C GLY A 103 21.75 -9.16 4.91
N ALA A 104 21.09 -10.19 5.47
CA ALA A 104 20.89 -10.27 6.90
C ALA A 104 22.20 -10.60 7.62
N GLN A 105 22.35 -10.09 8.83
CA GLN A 105 23.44 -10.41 9.74
C GLN A 105 22.97 -11.48 10.73
N ALA A 106 23.66 -12.61 10.78
CA ALA A 106 23.45 -13.64 11.80
C ALA A 106 24.32 -13.35 13.03
N HIS A 107 23.69 -13.34 14.20
CA HIS A 107 24.33 -13.13 15.51
C HIS A 107 24.53 -14.44 16.27
N ALA A 108 23.73 -15.47 15.97
CA ALA A 108 23.84 -16.79 16.57
C ALA A 108 23.44 -17.89 15.59
N TRP A 109 24.04 -19.07 15.77
CA TRP A 109 23.79 -20.26 14.97
C TRP A 109 23.64 -21.50 15.86
N THR A 110 22.72 -22.39 15.51
CA THR A 110 22.54 -23.70 16.15
C THR A 110 22.43 -24.76 15.06
N ALA A 111 23.23 -25.83 15.15
CA ALA A 111 23.22 -26.95 14.20
C ALA A 111 23.28 -26.51 12.71
N GLY A 112 24.05 -25.46 12.40
CA GLY A 112 24.20 -24.93 11.04
C GLY A 112 23.05 -24.04 10.55
N GLN A 113 22.08 -23.71 11.41
CA GLN A 113 20.96 -22.84 11.09
C GLN A 113 21.03 -21.51 11.87
N PRO A 114 20.57 -20.38 11.29
CA PRO A 114 20.67 -19.07 11.93
C PRO A 114 19.59 -18.91 13.00
N THR A 115 19.98 -18.96 14.28
CA THR A 115 19.05 -18.86 15.41
C THR A 115 18.67 -17.42 15.72
N HIS A 116 19.62 -16.48 15.59
CA HIS A 116 19.35 -15.06 15.78
C HIS A 116 19.92 -14.28 14.60
N TRP A 117 19.08 -13.50 13.94
CA TRP A 117 19.53 -12.64 12.85
C TRP A 117 18.72 -11.35 12.77
N THR A 118 19.34 -10.34 12.15
CA THR A 118 18.72 -9.04 11.91
C THR A 118 18.92 -8.60 10.46
N LEU A 119 17.93 -7.91 9.90
CA LEU A 119 18.03 -7.22 8.63
C LEU A 119 17.25 -5.90 8.72
N ASP A 120 17.93 -4.77 8.61
CA ASP A 120 17.36 -3.44 8.86
C ASP A 120 16.61 -3.37 10.20
N ARG A 121 15.27 -3.28 10.16
CA ARG A 121 14.38 -3.20 11.33
C ARG A 121 13.66 -4.53 11.62
N ALA A 122 14.09 -5.60 10.98
CA ALA A 122 13.60 -6.95 11.19
C ALA A 122 14.54 -7.72 12.10
N VAL A 123 14.00 -8.30 13.17
CA VAL A 123 14.72 -9.11 14.16
C VAL A 123 14.02 -10.47 14.25
N ALA A 124 14.78 -11.55 14.17
CA ALA A 124 14.24 -12.90 14.18
C ALA A 124 14.97 -13.79 15.17
N TRP A 125 14.21 -14.59 15.91
CA TRP A 125 14.71 -15.63 16.79
C TRP A 125 14.08 -16.98 16.44
N ALA A 126 14.84 -17.95 15.96
CA ALA A 126 14.27 -19.14 15.35
C ALA A 126 13.57 -20.10 16.34
N ASP A 127 13.89 -20.06 17.63
CA ASP A 127 13.24 -20.93 18.61
C ASP A 127 11.87 -20.39 19.08
N PRO A 128 10.95 -21.28 19.53
CA PRO A 128 9.64 -20.88 20.06
C PRO A 128 9.70 -19.98 21.31
N GLU A 129 10.77 -20.08 22.09
CA GLU A 129 10.96 -19.30 23.30
C GLU A 129 11.87 -18.11 23.00
N LEU A 130 11.31 -16.90 23.11
CA LEU A 130 12.02 -15.65 22.85
C LEU A 130 12.86 -15.25 24.07
N PRO A 131 14.19 -15.09 23.94
CA PRO A 131 15.01 -14.66 25.06
C PRO A 131 14.69 -13.22 25.50
N PRO A 132 14.57 -12.93 26.81
CA PRO A 132 14.31 -11.58 27.30
C PRO A 132 15.26 -10.50 26.78
N PRO A 133 16.59 -10.75 26.63
CA PRO A 133 17.50 -9.73 26.10
C PRO A 133 17.18 -9.30 24.66
N VAL A 134 16.69 -10.22 23.82
CA VAL A 134 16.32 -9.93 22.43
C VAL A 134 15.08 -9.03 22.40
N LEU A 135 14.07 -9.37 23.20
CA LEU A 135 12.86 -8.56 23.34
C LEU A 135 13.18 -7.16 23.86
N THR A 136 13.90 -7.06 24.97
CA THR A 136 14.25 -5.77 25.60
C THR A 136 15.03 -4.88 24.64
N SER A 137 15.99 -5.45 23.90
CA SER A 137 16.79 -4.69 22.92
C SER A 137 15.92 -4.18 21.76
N PHE A 138 14.99 -5.00 21.26
CA PHE A 138 14.06 -4.58 20.22
C PHE A 138 13.16 -3.44 20.71
N LEU A 139 12.54 -3.58 21.89
CA LEU A 139 11.66 -2.56 22.45
C LEU A 139 12.39 -1.24 22.71
N ALA A 140 13.64 -1.30 23.19
CA ALA A 140 14.47 -0.12 23.42
C ALA A 140 14.85 0.62 22.12
N ALA A 141 14.92 -0.08 20.98
CA ALA A 141 15.25 0.51 19.68
C ALA A 141 14.05 1.21 19.00
N LEU A 142 12.81 0.84 19.33
CA LEU A 142 11.60 1.34 18.66
C LEU A 142 11.50 2.87 18.58
N PRO A 143 11.82 3.65 19.63
CA PRO A 143 11.75 5.12 19.55
C PRO A 143 12.68 5.72 18.50
N GLY A 144 13.81 5.07 18.20
CA GLY A 144 14.76 5.48 17.17
C GLY A 144 14.35 5.09 15.75
N TRP A 145 13.31 4.27 15.61
CA TRP A 145 12.78 3.82 14.31
C TRP A 145 11.47 4.54 13.99
N SER A 146 11.46 5.87 14.02
CA SER A 146 10.28 6.68 13.75
C SER A 146 9.98 6.87 12.25
N ASP A 147 10.99 6.83 11.38
CA ASP A 147 10.77 7.14 9.96
C ASP A 147 9.92 6.07 9.29
N ARG A 148 8.73 6.43 8.84
CA ARG A 148 7.83 5.53 8.10
C ARG A 148 7.94 5.80 6.62
N ARG A 149 7.73 4.76 5.81
CA ARG A 149 7.59 4.88 4.36
C ARG A 149 6.14 4.62 3.98
N PRO A 150 5.57 5.38 3.02
CA PRO A 150 4.29 5.01 2.45
C PRO A 150 4.32 3.60 1.89
N GLY A 151 3.36 2.77 2.27
CA GLY A 151 3.24 1.38 1.80
C GLY A 151 2.58 1.24 0.43
N SER A 152 2.02 2.33 -0.11
CA SER A 152 1.35 2.39 -1.41
C SER A 152 1.41 3.82 -1.99
N PRO A 153 1.18 3.98 -3.31
CA PRO A 153 1.00 5.31 -3.92
C PRO A 153 -0.14 6.12 -3.29
N LEU A 154 -1.21 5.46 -2.83
CA LEU A 154 -2.31 6.12 -2.14
C LEU A 154 -1.85 6.73 -0.81
N GLU A 155 -1.06 6.01 -0.02
CA GLU A 155 -0.48 6.54 1.20
C GLU A 155 0.49 7.70 0.90
N SER A 156 1.25 7.61 -0.20
CA SER A 156 2.17 8.68 -0.61
C SER A 156 1.47 10.00 -0.91
N VAL A 157 0.18 9.97 -1.27
CA VAL A 157 -0.61 11.19 -1.53
C VAL A 157 -1.48 11.62 -0.35
N GLY A 158 -1.39 10.94 0.81
CA GLY A 158 -2.17 11.27 2.00
C GLY A 158 -3.51 10.53 2.14
N GLY A 159 -3.72 9.43 1.42
CA GLY A 159 -4.90 8.58 1.56
C GLY A 159 -6.13 9.05 0.76
N ALA A 160 -7.26 8.35 0.90
CA ALA A 160 -8.49 8.69 0.18
C ALA A 160 -9.02 10.09 0.53
N ALA A 161 -8.79 10.57 1.74
CA ALA A 161 -9.20 11.92 2.17
C ALA A 161 -8.49 13.02 1.37
N ALA A 162 -7.17 12.93 1.21
CA ALA A 162 -6.41 13.87 0.40
C ALA A 162 -6.79 13.81 -1.10
N VAL A 163 -7.03 12.60 -1.62
CA VAL A 163 -7.56 12.42 -2.99
C VAL A 163 -8.93 13.11 -3.14
N ARG A 164 -9.83 12.96 -2.15
CA ARG A 164 -11.14 13.61 -2.15
C ARG A 164 -11.01 15.14 -2.14
N GLU A 165 -10.08 15.67 -1.37
CA GLU A 165 -9.83 17.12 -1.30
C GLU A 165 -9.39 17.66 -2.67
N VAL A 166 -8.40 17.02 -3.30
CA VAL A 166 -7.95 17.38 -4.66
C VAL A 166 -9.10 17.30 -5.66
N VAL A 167 -9.86 16.19 -5.67
CA VAL A 167 -11.00 15.99 -6.58
C VAL A 167 -12.05 17.09 -6.40
N THR A 168 -12.37 17.42 -5.15
CA THR A 168 -13.38 18.45 -4.83
C THR A 168 -12.92 19.83 -5.29
N ALA A 169 -11.68 20.22 -4.95
CA ALA A 169 -11.11 21.50 -5.35
C ALA A 169 -10.96 21.61 -6.87
N PHE A 170 -10.54 20.52 -7.53
CA PHE A 170 -10.36 20.46 -8.97
C PHE A 170 -11.69 20.68 -9.70
N TYR A 171 -12.74 19.95 -9.32
CA TYR A 171 -14.03 20.07 -10.00
C TYR A 171 -14.74 21.39 -9.69
N ALA A 172 -14.49 22.02 -8.54
CA ALA A 172 -14.94 23.40 -8.31
C ALA A 172 -14.38 24.36 -9.38
N ARG A 173 -13.10 24.23 -9.72
CA ARG A 173 -12.45 25.02 -10.78
C ARG A 173 -12.89 24.60 -12.18
N ALA A 174 -12.94 23.30 -12.46
CA ALA A 174 -13.28 22.78 -13.79
C ALA A 174 -14.71 23.15 -14.22
N ARG A 175 -15.62 23.31 -13.25
CA ARG A 175 -16.99 23.79 -13.48
C ARG A 175 -17.06 25.27 -13.87
N ALA A 176 -16.17 26.09 -13.32
CA ALA A 176 -16.09 27.52 -13.61
C ALA A 176 -15.26 27.83 -14.87
N ASP A 177 -14.47 26.86 -15.35
CA ASP A 177 -13.65 27.02 -16.54
C ASP A 177 -14.48 27.14 -17.82
N ALA A 178 -14.15 28.12 -18.67
CA ALA A 178 -14.92 28.43 -19.86
C ALA A 178 -14.91 27.32 -20.93
N LEU A 179 -13.86 26.49 -20.97
CA LEU A 179 -13.72 25.39 -21.94
C LEU A 179 -14.27 24.08 -21.37
N LEU A 180 -14.01 23.78 -20.10
CA LEU A 180 -14.42 22.52 -19.46
C LEU A 180 -15.84 22.55 -18.90
N GLY A 181 -16.25 23.70 -18.34
CA GLY A 181 -17.54 23.89 -17.67
C GLY A 181 -18.74 23.47 -18.52
N PRO A 182 -18.85 23.90 -19.79
CA PRO A 182 -19.95 23.51 -20.66
C PRO A 182 -20.06 22.00 -20.89
N VAL A 183 -18.93 21.29 -21.00
CA VAL A 183 -18.91 19.82 -21.17
C VAL A 183 -19.47 19.14 -19.94
N PHE A 184 -19.04 19.53 -18.74
CA PHE A 184 -19.55 18.95 -17.51
C PHE A 184 -21.01 19.33 -17.26
N ALA A 185 -21.43 20.57 -17.55
CA ALA A 185 -22.82 21.00 -17.39
C ALA A 185 -23.80 20.19 -18.26
N ALA A 186 -23.37 19.73 -19.43
CA ALA A 186 -24.18 18.90 -20.32
C ALA A 186 -24.33 17.44 -19.86
N HIS A 187 -23.40 16.93 -19.04
CA HIS A 187 -23.29 15.50 -18.75
C HIS A 187 -23.32 15.12 -17.26
N VAL A 188 -23.18 16.08 -16.35
CA VAL A 188 -23.15 15.85 -14.90
C VAL A 188 -24.28 16.62 -14.22
N ALA A 189 -25.33 15.88 -13.82
CA ALA A 189 -26.44 16.42 -13.04
C ALA A 189 -26.21 16.27 -11.52
N ASP A 190 -25.75 15.10 -11.09
CA ASP A 190 -25.46 14.78 -9.69
C ASP A 190 -23.97 14.94 -9.39
N TRP A 191 -23.61 16.10 -8.83
CA TRP A 191 -22.23 16.43 -8.49
C TRP A 191 -21.68 15.58 -7.34
N PRO A 192 -22.36 15.43 -6.19
CA PRO A 192 -21.92 14.52 -5.13
C PRO A 192 -21.57 13.12 -5.65
N ALA A 193 -22.47 12.49 -6.42
CA ALA A 193 -22.22 11.15 -6.96
C ALA A 193 -21.05 11.11 -7.95
N HIS A 194 -20.87 12.16 -8.75
CA HIS A 194 -19.73 12.27 -9.67
C HIS A 194 -18.39 12.40 -8.91
N LEU A 195 -18.34 13.24 -7.87
CA LEU A 195 -17.14 13.39 -7.04
C LEU A 195 -16.80 12.09 -6.32
N ASP A 196 -17.79 11.37 -5.78
CA ASP A 196 -17.59 10.05 -5.17
C ASP A 196 -16.97 9.08 -6.17
N ARG A 197 -17.57 8.96 -7.37
CA ARG A 197 -17.10 8.06 -8.42
C ARG A 197 -15.67 8.37 -8.88
N VAL A 198 -15.31 9.64 -9.04
CA VAL A 198 -13.95 10.02 -9.47
C VAL A 198 -12.95 9.82 -8.33
N THR A 199 -13.37 10.05 -7.07
CA THR A 199 -12.55 9.70 -5.90
C THR A 199 -12.27 8.19 -5.84
N ASP A 200 -13.29 7.35 -6.07
CA ASP A 200 -13.15 5.89 -6.14
C ASP A 200 -12.19 5.45 -7.25
N PHE A 201 -12.30 6.07 -8.43
CA PHE A 201 -11.38 5.82 -9.54
C PHE A 201 -9.93 6.08 -9.13
N TRP A 202 -9.64 7.25 -8.56
CA TRP A 202 -8.27 7.62 -8.17
C TRP A 202 -7.72 6.75 -7.04
N VAL A 203 -8.52 6.49 -6.01
CA VAL A 203 -8.11 5.61 -4.91
C VAL A 203 -7.81 4.20 -5.42
N THR A 204 -8.65 3.66 -6.30
CA THR A 204 -8.42 2.35 -6.91
C THR A 204 -7.14 2.33 -7.74
N LEU A 205 -6.92 3.38 -8.55
CA LEU A 205 -5.73 3.50 -9.39
C LEU A 205 -4.43 3.58 -8.57
N LEU A 206 -4.50 4.16 -7.36
CA LEU A 206 -3.37 4.34 -6.46
C LEU A 206 -3.11 3.15 -5.52
N GLY A 207 -3.83 2.05 -5.69
CA GLY A 207 -3.62 0.80 -4.96
C GLY A 207 -4.75 0.40 -4.01
N GLY A 208 -5.82 1.19 -3.94
CA GLY A 208 -7.00 0.92 -3.13
C GLY A 208 -6.81 1.23 -1.64
N GLU A 209 -7.94 1.26 -0.93
CA GLU A 209 -8.01 1.44 0.52
C GLU A 209 -8.85 0.30 1.10
N PRO A 210 -8.39 -0.39 2.17
CA PRO A 210 -9.17 -1.46 2.79
C PRO A 210 -10.56 -0.98 3.22
N GLY A 211 -11.58 -1.80 2.99
CA GLY A 211 -12.98 -1.47 3.30
C GLY A 211 -13.64 -0.46 2.35
N ARG A 212 -12.90 0.16 1.43
CA ARG A 212 -13.45 1.05 0.41
C ARG A 212 -13.73 0.28 -0.87
N ALA A 213 -14.91 0.50 -1.46
CA ALA A 213 -15.27 -0.13 -2.72
C ALA A 213 -14.32 0.32 -3.84
N ALA A 214 -13.79 -0.64 -4.60
CA ALA A 214 -13.01 -0.33 -5.79
C ALA A 214 -13.92 0.14 -6.93
N TRP A 215 -13.42 1.08 -7.74
CA TRP A 215 -14.05 1.48 -8.98
C TRP A 215 -13.94 0.34 -10.01
N ARG A 216 -15.06 -0.01 -10.65
CA ARG A 216 -15.17 -1.16 -11.57
C ARG A 216 -15.52 -0.77 -13.02
N GLY A 217 -15.38 0.50 -13.38
CA GLY A 217 -15.77 1.00 -14.70
C GLY A 217 -14.71 0.81 -15.79
N ASN A 218 -14.99 1.35 -16.98
CA ASN A 218 -14.01 1.53 -18.05
C ASN A 218 -13.86 3.03 -18.36
N LEU A 219 -12.63 3.53 -18.28
CA LEU A 219 -12.36 4.97 -18.39
C LEU A 219 -12.69 5.48 -19.79
N ASN A 220 -12.34 4.73 -20.84
CA ASN A 220 -12.62 5.10 -22.22
C ASN A 220 -14.12 5.10 -22.49
N SER A 221 -14.84 4.07 -22.05
CA SER A 221 -16.31 3.99 -22.20
C SER A 221 -17.01 5.14 -21.48
N ALA A 222 -16.52 5.55 -20.30
CA ALA A 222 -17.08 6.66 -19.56
C ALA A 222 -16.92 8.02 -20.25
N HIS A 223 -15.94 8.15 -21.16
CA HIS A 223 -15.67 9.40 -21.90
C HIS A 223 -16.08 9.33 -23.38
N ALA A 224 -16.51 8.17 -23.86
CA ALA A 224 -16.96 7.98 -25.24
C ALA A 224 -18.22 8.79 -25.51
N GLY A 225 -18.27 9.47 -26.67
CA GLY A 225 -19.44 10.24 -27.10
C GLY A 225 -19.66 11.58 -26.40
N LEU A 226 -18.81 11.98 -25.43
CA LEU A 226 -18.94 13.25 -24.70
C LEU A 226 -18.41 14.48 -25.48
N GLY A 227 -17.93 14.30 -26.72
CA GLY A 227 -17.35 15.39 -27.52
C GLY A 227 -16.04 15.95 -26.97
N VAL A 228 -15.36 15.22 -26.08
CA VAL A 228 -14.04 15.58 -25.52
C VAL A 228 -13.00 15.61 -26.64
N ARG A 229 -12.18 16.66 -26.66
CA ARG A 229 -11.14 16.92 -27.68
C ARG A 229 -9.79 17.12 -26.99
N ALA A 230 -8.71 17.09 -27.77
CA ALA A 230 -7.35 17.30 -27.25
C ALA A 230 -7.21 18.60 -26.42
N ALA A 231 -7.84 19.70 -26.86
CA ALA A 231 -7.83 20.97 -26.11
C ALA A 231 -8.49 20.85 -24.72
N HIS A 232 -9.63 20.14 -24.62
CA HIS A 232 -10.29 19.87 -23.34
C HIS A 232 -9.38 19.05 -22.43
N LEU A 233 -8.76 17.99 -22.95
CA LEU A 233 -7.87 17.16 -22.16
C LEU A 233 -6.63 17.92 -21.67
N GLY A 234 -6.01 18.73 -22.55
CA GLY A 234 -4.87 19.56 -22.17
C GLY A 234 -5.24 20.55 -21.07
N ARG A 235 -6.40 21.21 -21.16
CA ARG A 235 -6.88 22.12 -20.13
C ARG A 235 -7.20 21.39 -18.82
N TRP A 236 -7.81 20.21 -18.90
CA TRP A 236 -8.11 19.37 -17.74
C TRP A 236 -6.83 18.99 -16.98
N LEU A 237 -5.79 18.54 -17.70
CA LEU A 237 -4.51 18.15 -17.10
C LEU A 237 -3.78 19.35 -16.46
N ALA A 238 -3.79 20.51 -17.11
CA ALA A 238 -3.20 21.72 -16.54
C ALA A 238 -3.88 22.12 -15.22
N LEU A 239 -5.22 22.16 -15.20
CA LEU A 239 -6.00 22.53 -14.02
C LEU A 239 -5.88 21.50 -12.89
N TRP A 240 -5.78 20.22 -13.24
CA TRP A 240 -5.55 19.13 -12.28
C TRP A 240 -4.20 19.30 -11.58
N ASP A 241 -3.17 19.57 -12.36
CA ASP A 241 -1.80 19.73 -11.89
C ASP A 241 -1.60 21.02 -11.07
N GLU A 242 -2.23 22.14 -11.47
CA GLU A 242 -2.36 23.34 -10.62
C GLU A 242 -3.00 23.01 -9.27
N THR A 243 -4.16 22.34 -9.30
CA THR A 243 -4.90 21.99 -8.07
C THR A 243 -4.09 21.04 -7.17
N ALA A 244 -3.44 20.03 -7.73
CA ALA A 244 -2.66 19.06 -6.96
C ALA A 244 -1.51 19.74 -6.21
N ARG A 245 -0.81 20.70 -6.83
CA ARG A 245 0.27 21.45 -6.18
C ARG A 245 -0.19 22.39 -5.08
N GLU A 246 -1.42 22.90 -5.18
CA GLU A 246 -1.99 23.76 -4.14
C GLU A 246 -2.47 22.97 -2.92
N VAL A 247 -3.00 21.76 -3.14
CA VAL A 247 -3.62 20.95 -2.09
C VAL A 247 -2.63 19.99 -1.43
N LEU A 248 -1.66 19.46 -2.18
CA LEU A 248 -0.76 18.41 -1.71
C LEU A 248 0.68 18.89 -1.55
N PRO A 249 1.49 18.24 -0.69
CA PRO A 249 2.94 18.39 -0.70
C PRO A 249 3.54 18.10 -2.09
N ALA A 250 4.68 18.71 -2.40
CA ALA A 250 5.28 18.67 -3.75
C ALA A 250 5.44 17.25 -4.33
N ASP A 251 5.95 16.30 -3.54
CA ASP A 251 6.16 14.91 -4.00
C ASP A 251 4.82 14.18 -4.26
N ALA A 252 3.83 14.42 -3.41
CA ALA A 252 2.48 13.86 -3.54
C ALA A 252 1.76 14.44 -4.78
N ALA A 253 1.86 15.75 -4.98
CA ALA A 253 1.33 16.44 -6.16
C ALA A 253 1.98 15.89 -7.45
N ALA A 254 3.31 15.79 -7.48
CA ALA A 254 4.04 15.27 -8.63
C ALA A 254 3.63 13.83 -8.98
N LEU A 255 3.49 12.95 -7.97
CA LEU A 255 3.02 11.59 -8.17
C LEU A 255 1.62 11.58 -8.79
N LEU A 256 0.68 12.34 -8.23
CA LEU A 256 -0.70 12.36 -8.70
C LEU A 256 -0.84 12.96 -10.10
N SER A 257 -0.12 14.06 -10.39
CA SER A 257 -0.06 14.67 -11.73
C SER A 257 0.55 13.73 -12.77
N ALA A 258 1.62 13.01 -12.45
CA ALA A 258 2.22 12.03 -13.36
C ALA A 258 1.22 10.91 -13.71
N ARG A 259 0.45 10.43 -12.73
CA ARG A 259 -0.62 9.44 -12.98
C ARG A 259 -1.72 9.99 -13.87
N ALA A 260 -2.10 11.25 -13.71
CA ALA A 260 -3.07 11.94 -14.57
C ALA A 260 -2.58 12.06 -16.02
N ALA A 261 -1.33 12.44 -16.24
CA ALA A 261 -0.76 12.50 -17.58
C ALA A 261 -0.86 11.14 -18.31
N VAL A 262 -0.51 10.04 -17.64
CA VAL A 262 -0.61 8.68 -18.22
C VAL A 262 -2.05 8.32 -18.58
N MET A 263 -3.04 8.66 -17.73
CA MET A 263 -4.44 8.41 -18.03
C MET A 263 -4.97 9.29 -19.16
N GLY A 264 -4.53 10.55 -19.22
CA GLY A 264 -4.85 11.48 -20.30
C GLY A 264 -4.36 10.97 -21.65
N GLU A 265 -3.11 10.52 -21.76
CA GLU A 265 -2.59 9.91 -22.99
C GLU A 265 -3.44 8.73 -23.48
N ARG A 266 -3.88 7.86 -22.56
CA ARG A 266 -4.73 6.71 -22.89
C ARG A 266 -6.07 7.15 -23.49
N LEU A 267 -6.70 8.18 -22.93
CA LEU A 267 -7.93 8.76 -23.45
C LEU A 267 -7.72 9.44 -24.81
N GLY A 268 -6.63 10.18 -24.96
CA GLY A 268 -6.29 10.92 -26.18
C GLY A 268 -6.10 10.01 -27.40
N ARG A 269 -5.45 8.84 -27.23
CA ARG A 269 -5.26 7.86 -28.31
C ARG A 269 -6.58 7.30 -28.84
N VAL A 270 -7.57 7.08 -27.98
CA VAL A 270 -8.90 6.57 -28.37
C VAL A 270 -9.73 7.67 -29.04
N ALA A 271 -9.66 8.91 -28.55
CA ALA A 271 -10.35 10.04 -29.17
C ALA A 271 -9.80 10.37 -30.58
N GLY A 272 -8.49 10.18 -30.80
CA GLY A 272 -7.86 10.39 -32.12
C GLY A 272 -8.20 9.31 -33.16
N ALA A 273 -8.47 8.07 -32.73
CA ALA A 273 -8.78 6.95 -33.64
C ALA A 273 -10.21 7.01 -34.23
N GLY A 274 -11.12 7.77 -33.62
CA GLY A 274 -12.51 7.93 -34.08
C GLY A 274 -12.75 9.10 -35.05
N GLY A 275 -11.71 9.84 -35.43
CA GLY A 275 -11.84 11.11 -36.18
C GLY A 275 -11.57 11.04 -37.69
N GLY A 276 -11.39 9.85 -38.28
CA GLY A 276 -10.92 9.72 -39.66
C GLY A 276 -11.77 8.81 -40.54
N THR A 277 -12.89 9.32 -41.07
CA THR A 277 -13.35 9.10 -42.47
C THR A 277 -14.45 10.10 -42.80
N SER A 278 -14.09 11.21 -43.43
CA SER A 278 -14.93 11.86 -44.43
C SER A 278 -14.00 12.34 -45.53
N GLN A 279 -13.82 11.52 -46.55
CA GLN A 279 -13.39 12.01 -47.85
C GLN A 279 -14.60 12.02 -48.76
N ALA A 280 -14.83 13.21 -49.31
CA ALA A 280 -15.73 13.51 -50.40
C ALA A 280 -15.49 12.57 -51.59
N GLY A 281 -16.57 11.96 -52.07
CA GLY A 281 -16.64 11.38 -53.41
C GLY A 281 -17.69 12.15 -54.18
N GLY A 282 -17.26 13.17 -54.92
CA GLY A 282 -18.06 13.78 -55.95
C GLY A 282 -18.04 12.92 -57.21
N ALA A 283 -19.22 12.72 -57.79
CA ALA A 283 -19.50 12.64 -59.22
C ALA A 283 -20.98 12.97 -59.41
#